data_AF-A0A218UCD8-F1
#
_entry.id   AF-A0A218UCD8-F1
#
_cell.length_a   1.000
_cell.length_b   1.000
_cell.length_c   1.000
_cell.angle_alpha   90.00
_cell.angle_beta   90.00
_cell.angle_gamma   90.00
#
_symmetry.space_group_name_H-M   'P 1'
#
loop_
_entity.id
_entity.type
_entity.pdbx_description
1 polymer ?
#
loop_
_entity_poly.entity_id
_entity_poly.type
_entity_poly.pdbx_seq_one_letter_code
_entity_poly.pdbx_strand_id
1 'polypeptide(L)'
;MAVTTTAITVVPLDMAWDSFDDQYPGCRHAMSTLLPALNHFEFQQNPLFARVWVTAADKWWRRGPPVTPLSPEQAIALMTYTMKDMSKEFNDAVCAAGRSRQQYRDKFHFKALHFLLTDALATLRDARGPRCHRVYRGVRGLRFEARRGDTVRFGRFASASLRKQIAQQFGTDTMFQVQTCQGVNIREFSSNPSEEEVLIPPFETFEVTDVTREGDRALIQLRSSGTFSRYSCEWLRDQLSGDRLCVLSAGGTILTPLNLLYPPDIPHGTPYFPCQP
;
A
#
# COMPACT_ATOMS: atom_id res chain seq x y z
N MET A 1 -3.95 -11.14 41.32
CA MET A 1 -4.20 -10.76 39.92
C MET A 1 -3.30 -11.62 39.05
N ALA A 2 -3.86 -12.57 38.31
CA ALA A 2 -3.08 -13.37 37.36
C ALA A 2 -2.71 -12.44 36.19
N VAL A 3 -1.44 -12.08 36.09
CA VAL A 3 -0.90 -11.43 34.89
C VAL A 3 -0.88 -12.50 33.81
N THR A 4 -1.88 -12.51 32.94
CA THR A 4 -1.84 -13.27 31.70
C THR A 4 -0.71 -12.69 30.85
N THR A 5 0.49 -13.26 30.98
CA THR A 5 1.61 -13.04 30.06
C THR A 5 1.17 -13.54 28.69
N THR A 6 0.80 -12.62 27.82
CA THR A 6 0.55 -12.94 26.41
C THR A 6 1.88 -13.38 25.82
N ALA A 7 1.95 -14.60 25.27
CA ALA A 7 3.19 -15.13 24.71
C ALA A 7 3.66 -14.26 23.53
N ILE A 8 4.89 -13.75 23.62
CA ILE A 8 5.51 -12.99 22.53
C ILE A 8 5.92 -13.97 21.44
N THR A 9 5.45 -13.73 20.21
CA THR A 9 5.82 -14.55 19.06
C THR A 9 7.09 -14.00 18.42
N VAL A 10 8.05 -14.87 18.15
CA VAL A 10 9.34 -14.51 17.54
C VAL A 10 9.26 -14.75 16.04
N VAL A 11 9.61 -13.75 15.22
CA VAL A 11 9.49 -13.82 13.76
C VAL A 11 10.77 -13.27 13.11
N PRO A 12 11.39 -13.97 12.14
CA PRO A 12 12.51 -13.42 11.39
C PRO A 12 12.05 -12.26 10.50
N LEU A 13 12.87 -11.23 10.40
CA LEU A 13 12.69 -10.15 9.45
C LEU A 13 13.49 -10.48 8.18
N ASP A 14 12.81 -10.60 7.05
CA ASP A 14 13.40 -11.00 5.78
C ASP A 14 13.04 -10.01 4.65
N MET A 15 13.22 -10.42 3.40
CA MET A 15 12.85 -9.64 2.21
C MET A 15 11.35 -9.68 1.88
N ALA A 16 10.54 -10.35 2.70
CA ALA A 16 9.11 -10.58 2.51
C ALA A 16 8.78 -11.07 1.10
N TRP A 17 9.31 -12.25 0.75
CA TRP A 17 9.17 -12.79 -0.59
C TRP A 17 7.70 -13.01 -0.97
N ASP A 18 6.84 -13.37 -0.02
CA ASP A 18 5.43 -13.67 -0.23
C ASP A 18 4.53 -12.45 -0.45
N SER A 19 5.04 -11.22 -0.30
CA SER A 19 4.22 -10.02 -0.41
C SER A 19 4.04 -9.51 -1.84
N PHE A 20 2.86 -8.96 -2.12
CA PHE A 20 2.64 -8.20 -3.35
C PHE A 20 3.22 -6.79 -3.23
N ASP A 21 3.94 -6.34 -4.25
CA ASP A 21 4.87 -5.22 -4.12
C ASP A 21 5.03 -4.35 -5.37
N ASP A 22 3.99 -4.32 -6.20
CA ASP A 22 4.01 -3.63 -7.49
C ASP A 22 4.24 -2.12 -7.34
N GLN A 23 5.19 -1.59 -8.12
CA GLN A 23 5.49 -0.16 -8.24
C GLN A 23 4.76 0.50 -9.41
N TYR A 24 4.08 -0.29 -10.25
CA TYR A 24 3.37 0.13 -11.47
C TYR A 24 4.23 0.93 -12.46
N PRO A 25 5.50 0.55 -12.72
CA PRO A 25 6.35 1.32 -13.64
C PRO A 25 5.77 1.28 -15.06
N GLY A 26 5.57 2.45 -15.66
CA GLY A 26 5.09 2.56 -17.04
C GLY A 26 3.61 2.23 -17.26
N CYS A 27 2.85 1.83 -16.24
CA CYS A 27 1.44 1.46 -16.39
C CYS A 27 0.45 2.23 -15.52
N ARG A 28 0.89 3.29 -14.82
CA ARG A 28 0.02 4.12 -13.99
C ARG A 28 -1.20 4.66 -14.75
N HIS A 29 -0.99 5.15 -15.97
CA HIS A 29 -2.10 5.66 -16.80
C HIS A 29 -3.14 4.56 -17.12
N ALA A 30 -2.68 3.39 -17.58
CA ALA A 30 -3.57 2.27 -17.89
C ALA A 30 -4.31 1.76 -16.64
N MET A 31 -3.63 1.68 -15.48
CA MET A 31 -4.26 1.36 -14.20
C MET A 31 -5.36 2.37 -13.85
N SER A 32 -5.08 3.68 -13.97
CA SER A 32 -6.05 4.74 -13.70
C SER A 32 -7.26 4.69 -14.64
N THR A 33 -7.05 4.40 -15.93
CA THR A 33 -8.13 4.28 -16.92
C THR A 33 -9.10 3.16 -16.57
N LEU A 34 -8.59 2.02 -16.08
CA LEU A 34 -9.42 0.85 -15.75
C LEU A 34 -9.88 0.83 -14.28
N LEU A 35 -9.43 1.78 -13.47
CA LEU A 35 -9.72 1.86 -12.04
C LEU A 35 -11.22 1.84 -11.71
N PRO A 36 -12.13 2.54 -12.44
CA PRO A 36 -13.55 2.50 -12.13
C PRO A 36 -14.15 1.09 -12.24
N ALA A 37 -13.80 0.35 -13.28
CA ALA A 37 -14.26 -1.03 -13.48
C ALA A 37 -13.69 -1.97 -12.41
N LEU A 38 -12.40 -1.81 -12.07
CA LEU A 38 -11.75 -2.59 -11.02
C LEU A 38 -12.39 -2.35 -9.64
N ASN A 39 -12.60 -1.09 -9.27
CA ASN A 39 -13.27 -0.74 -8.00
C ASN A 39 -14.67 -1.35 -7.93
N HIS A 40 -15.46 -1.24 -9.00
CA HIS A 40 -16.79 -1.83 -9.03
C HIS A 40 -16.76 -3.35 -8.78
N PHE A 41 -15.86 -4.06 -9.45
CA PHE A 41 -15.69 -5.50 -9.24
C PHE A 41 -15.21 -5.83 -7.82
N GLU A 42 -14.17 -5.15 -7.31
CA GLU A 42 -13.62 -5.45 -5.98
C GLU A 42 -14.57 -5.10 -4.84
N PHE A 43 -15.43 -4.09 -4.99
CA PHE A 43 -16.46 -3.77 -3.99
C PHE A 43 -17.52 -4.87 -3.86
N GLN A 44 -17.82 -5.60 -4.93
CA GLN A 44 -18.71 -6.77 -4.86
C GLN A 44 -18.04 -7.96 -4.16
N GLN A 45 -16.74 -8.15 -4.41
CA GLN A 45 -15.96 -9.25 -3.80
C GLN A 45 -15.57 -8.96 -2.34
N ASN A 46 -15.50 -7.69 -1.95
CA ASN A 46 -14.99 -7.26 -0.66
C ASN A 46 -15.92 -6.21 0.00
N PRO A 47 -17.01 -6.67 0.67
CA PRO A 47 -17.98 -5.77 1.30
C PRO A 47 -17.39 -4.88 2.41
N LEU A 48 -16.33 -5.36 3.10
CA LEU A 48 -15.61 -4.56 4.09
C LEU A 48 -14.95 -3.36 3.42
N PHE A 49 -14.17 -3.61 2.34
CA PHE A 49 -13.51 -2.56 1.59
C PHE A 49 -14.51 -1.52 1.05
N ALA A 50 -15.61 -1.98 0.44
CA ALA A 50 -16.65 -1.11 -0.08
C ALA A 50 -17.24 -0.18 1.01
N ARG A 51 -17.60 -0.75 2.17
CA ARG A 51 -18.18 0.02 3.28
C ARG A 51 -17.20 1.04 3.86
N VAL A 52 -15.93 0.65 4.07
CA VAL A 52 -14.91 1.55 4.61
C VAL A 52 -14.60 2.66 3.60
N TRP A 53 -14.52 2.35 2.31
CA TRP A 53 -14.29 3.33 1.25
C TRP A 53 -15.36 4.42 1.24
N VAL A 54 -16.65 4.04 1.30
CA VAL A 54 -17.76 5.02 1.38
C VAL A 54 -17.64 5.92 2.60
N THR A 55 -17.31 5.34 3.76
CA THR A 55 -17.11 6.10 5.01
C THR A 55 -15.91 7.06 4.92
N ALA A 56 -14.81 6.61 4.31
CA ALA A 56 -13.63 7.42 4.08
C ALA A 56 -13.91 8.56 3.09
N ALA A 57 -14.64 8.30 2.01
CA ALA A 57 -15.05 9.31 1.04
C ALA A 57 -15.89 10.42 1.70
N ASP A 58 -16.90 10.04 2.47
CA ASP A 58 -17.74 10.99 3.21
C ASP A 58 -16.92 11.80 4.22
N LYS A 59 -16.04 11.17 5.01
CA LYS A 59 -15.16 11.87 5.95
C LYS A 59 -14.18 12.82 5.25
N TRP A 60 -13.64 12.42 4.09
CA TRP A 60 -12.77 13.27 3.27
C TRP A 60 -13.51 14.51 2.79
N TRP A 61 -14.70 14.35 2.22
CA TRP A 61 -15.47 15.48 1.69
C TRP A 61 -15.96 16.44 2.78
N ARG A 62 -16.32 15.93 3.96
CA ARG A 62 -16.68 16.80 5.12
C ARG A 62 -15.53 17.65 5.63
N ARG A 63 -14.28 17.23 5.42
CA ARG A 63 -13.09 18.01 5.82
C ARG A 63 -12.91 19.29 4.98
N GLY A 64 -13.62 19.40 3.85
CA GLY A 64 -13.49 20.48 2.88
C GLY A 64 -12.32 20.23 1.92
N PRO A 65 -12.27 20.93 0.77
CA PRO A 65 -11.27 20.69 -0.26
C PRO A 65 -9.88 21.15 0.21
N PRO A 66 -8.92 20.24 0.48
CA PRO A 66 -7.56 20.68 0.65
C PRO A 66 -6.98 20.98 -0.73
N VAL A 67 -6.13 22.02 -0.80
CA VAL A 67 -5.25 22.19 -1.97
C VAL A 67 -4.23 21.06 -1.90
N THR A 68 -4.45 20.01 -2.69
CA THR A 68 -3.63 18.80 -2.71
C THR A 68 -3.24 18.45 -4.14
N PRO A 69 -2.04 17.89 -4.37
CA PRO A 69 -1.66 17.35 -5.68
C PRO A 69 -2.36 16.01 -5.98
N LEU A 70 -3.07 15.42 -5.00
CA LEU A 70 -3.74 14.13 -5.17
C LEU A 70 -5.09 14.27 -5.87
N SER A 71 -5.41 13.29 -6.70
CA SER A 71 -6.80 13.04 -7.12
C SER A 71 -7.69 12.71 -5.90
N PRO A 72 -9.02 12.89 -6.01
CA PRO A 72 -9.95 12.47 -4.98
C PRO A 72 -9.78 11.00 -4.58
N GLU A 73 -9.61 10.10 -5.55
CA GLU A 73 -9.48 8.65 -5.32
C GLU A 73 -8.21 8.32 -4.54
N GLN A 74 -7.08 8.97 -4.86
CA GLN A 74 -5.82 8.80 -4.11
C GLN A 74 -5.96 9.30 -2.66
N ALA A 75 -6.60 10.44 -2.44
CA ALA A 75 -6.81 10.97 -1.10
C ALA A 75 -7.76 10.09 -0.27
N ILE A 76 -8.85 9.60 -0.89
CA ILE A 76 -9.79 8.68 -0.27
C ILE A 76 -9.13 7.33 0.03
N ALA A 77 -8.20 6.85 -0.81
CA ALA A 77 -7.44 5.63 -0.55
C ALA A 77 -6.54 5.76 0.70
N LEU A 78 -5.82 6.88 0.83
CA LEU A 78 -5.03 7.18 2.04
C LEU A 78 -5.94 7.24 3.28
N MET A 79 -7.08 7.92 3.18
CA MET A 79 -8.03 7.97 4.29
C MET A 79 -8.56 6.57 4.63
N THR A 80 -8.94 5.78 3.63
CA THR A 80 -9.41 4.40 3.76
C THR A 80 -8.39 3.55 4.51
N TYR A 81 -7.12 3.58 4.10
CA TYR A 81 -6.06 2.81 4.73
C TYR A 81 -5.91 3.13 6.23
N THR A 82 -6.02 4.40 6.60
CA THR A 82 -5.91 4.88 7.99
C THR A 82 -7.20 4.74 8.81
N MET A 83 -8.28 4.19 8.24
CA MET A 83 -9.48 3.85 9.00
C MET A 83 -9.24 2.61 9.85
N LYS A 84 -9.97 2.52 10.96
CA LYS A 84 -9.88 1.40 11.89
C LYS A 84 -10.08 0.06 11.16
N ASP A 85 -9.26 -0.92 11.53
CA ASP A 85 -9.22 -2.31 11.02
C ASP A 85 -8.83 -2.47 9.54
N MET A 86 -8.93 -1.42 8.72
CA MET A 86 -8.64 -1.48 7.28
C MET A 86 -7.15 -1.76 7.01
N SER A 87 -6.24 -1.04 7.68
CA SER A 87 -4.80 -1.27 7.50
C SER A 87 -4.38 -2.70 7.86
N LYS A 88 -5.03 -3.33 8.86
CA LYS A 88 -4.74 -4.71 9.23
C LYS A 88 -5.17 -5.68 8.13
N GLU A 89 -6.46 -5.67 7.75
CA GLU A 89 -7.00 -6.59 6.75
C GLU A 89 -6.31 -6.43 5.38
N PHE A 90 -6.07 -5.19 4.98
CA PHE A 90 -5.33 -4.91 3.74
C PHE A 90 -3.89 -5.43 3.80
N ASN A 91 -3.15 -5.15 4.88
CA ASN A 91 -1.76 -5.57 4.97
C ASN A 91 -1.61 -7.09 5.13
N ASP A 92 -2.55 -7.76 5.80
CA ASP A 92 -2.59 -9.24 5.87
C ASP A 92 -2.76 -9.84 4.45
N ALA A 93 -3.64 -9.25 3.64
CA ALA A 93 -3.83 -9.65 2.24
C ALA A 93 -2.58 -9.36 1.37
N VAL A 94 -1.96 -8.19 1.51
CA VAL A 94 -0.73 -7.82 0.78
C VAL A 94 0.41 -8.80 1.08
N CYS A 95 0.58 -9.20 2.35
CA CYS A 95 1.62 -10.15 2.76
C CYS A 95 1.47 -11.54 2.14
N ALA A 96 0.26 -11.93 1.73
CA ALA A 96 0.01 -13.25 1.13
C ALA A 96 -0.13 -13.21 -0.39
N ALA A 97 -0.52 -12.06 -0.95
CA ALA A 97 -0.87 -11.94 -2.37
C ALA A 97 0.29 -12.19 -3.34
N GLY A 98 1.53 -12.01 -2.89
CA GLY A 98 2.73 -12.24 -3.70
C GLY A 98 3.23 -13.69 -3.73
N ARG A 99 2.57 -14.63 -3.04
CA ARG A 99 2.93 -16.06 -3.05
C ARG A 99 2.90 -16.67 -4.44
N SER A 100 1.91 -16.28 -5.25
CA SER A 100 1.78 -16.69 -6.65
C SER A 100 0.86 -15.74 -7.42
N ARG A 101 0.97 -15.76 -8.76
CA ARG A 101 0.04 -15.02 -9.63
C ARG A 101 -1.41 -15.45 -9.42
N GLN A 102 -1.64 -16.74 -9.16
CA GLN A 102 -2.98 -17.27 -8.87
C GLN A 102 -3.53 -16.70 -7.56
N GLN A 103 -2.71 -16.65 -6.50
CA GLN A 103 -3.10 -16.06 -5.22
C GLN A 103 -3.47 -14.58 -5.39
N TYR A 104 -2.64 -13.83 -6.12
CA TYR A 104 -2.94 -12.44 -6.46
C TYR A 104 -4.26 -12.28 -7.22
N ARG A 105 -4.45 -13.06 -8.28
CA ARG A 105 -5.65 -13.00 -9.12
C ARG A 105 -6.91 -13.32 -8.33
N ASP A 106 -6.92 -14.49 -7.69
CA ASP A 106 -8.14 -15.12 -7.17
C ASP A 106 -8.49 -14.71 -5.74
N LYS A 107 -7.53 -14.22 -4.94
CA LYS A 107 -7.72 -13.94 -3.51
C LYS A 107 -7.43 -12.50 -3.09
N PHE A 108 -6.67 -11.74 -3.88
CA PHE A 108 -6.33 -10.36 -3.52
C PHE A 108 -7.37 -9.39 -4.08
N HIS A 109 -8.41 -9.09 -3.30
CA HIS A 109 -9.48 -8.15 -3.65
C HIS A 109 -9.21 -6.74 -3.09
N PHE A 110 -7.98 -6.27 -3.28
CA PHE A 110 -7.49 -4.93 -2.91
C PHE A 110 -6.55 -4.35 -3.98
N LYS A 111 -6.66 -4.79 -5.24
CA LYS A 111 -5.82 -4.36 -6.37
C LYS A 111 -5.92 -2.84 -6.58
N ALA A 112 -7.14 -2.29 -6.53
CA ALA A 112 -7.37 -0.86 -6.66
C ALA A 112 -6.80 -0.06 -5.48
N LEU A 113 -7.02 -0.52 -4.24
CA LEU A 113 -6.49 0.15 -3.05
C LEU A 113 -4.96 0.14 -3.05
N HIS A 114 -4.34 -0.99 -3.39
CA HIS A 114 -2.89 -1.09 -3.50
C HIS A 114 -2.32 -0.13 -4.55
N PHE A 115 -2.94 -0.10 -5.73
CA PHE A 115 -2.55 0.82 -6.79
C PHE A 115 -2.65 2.28 -6.34
N LEU A 116 -3.80 2.69 -5.80
CA LEU A 116 -4.04 4.06 -5.38
C LEU A 116 -3.11 4.50 -4.25
N LEU A 117 -2.80 3.63 -3.29
CA LEU A 117 -1.84 3.94 -2.24
C LEU A 117 -0.43 4.11 -2.79
N THR A 118 0.04 3.19 -3.64
CA THR A 118 1.36 3.30 -4.28
C THR A 118 1.46 4.59 -5.11
N ASP A 119 0.43 4.87 -5.91
CA ASP A 119 0.40 6.04 -6.79
C ASP A 119 0.29 7.35 -6.00
N ALA A 120 -0.54 7.40 -4.94
CA ALA A 120 -0.65 8.56 -4.07
C ALA A 120 0.69 8.92 -3.40
N LEU A 121 1.44 7.92 -2.90
CA LEU A 121 2.77 8.15 -2.31
C LEU A 121 3.75 8.67 -3.36
N ALA A 122 3.70 8.17 -4.60
CA ALA A 122 4.52 8.68 -5.68
C ALA A 122 4.16 10.13 -6.04
N THR A 123 2.86 10.44 -6.24
CA THR A 123 2.39 11.81 -6.53
C THR A 123 2.81 12.80 -5.45
N LEU A 124 2.68 12.43 -4.17
CA LEU A 124 3.10 13.30 -3.06
C LEU A 124 4.62 13.52 -3.04
N ARG A 125 5.42 12.51 -3.37
CA ARG A 125 6.88 12.65 -3.47
C ARG A 125 7.28 13.54 -4.63
N ASP A 126 6.64 13.38 -5.78
CA ASP A 126 6.91 14.20 -6.95
C ASP A 126 6.54 15.67 -6.69
N ALA A 127 5.41 15.92 -6.01
CA ALA A 127 4.96 17.28 -5.66
C ALA A 127 5.79 17.96 -4.55
N ARG A 128 6.26 17.20 -3.55
CA ARG A 128 6.96 17.76 -2.36
C ARG A 128 8.49 17.69 -2.47
N GLY A 129 9.00 16.98 -3.48
CA GLY A 129 10.39 16.63 -3.66
C GLY A 129 10.81 15.40 -2.84
N PRO A 130 11.83 14.65 -3.30
CA PRO A 130 12.34 13.48 -2.58
C PRO A 130 12.92 13.88 -1.23
N ARG A 131 12.43 13.26 -0.15
CA ARG A 131 12.90 13.50 1.22
C ARG A 131 12.95 12.19 1.97
N CYS A 132 13.98 12.02 2.79
CA CYS A 132 14.05 10.92 3.74
C CYS A 132 13.54 11.37 5.11
N HIS A 133 12.85 10.48 5.81
CA HIS A 133 12.28 10.70 7.13
C HIS A 133 12.90 9.74 8.14
N ARG A 134 13.18 10.24 9.36
CA ARG A 134 13.46 9.40 10.52
C ARG A 134 12.16 9.18 11.28
N VAL A 135 11.71 7.95 11.31
CA VAL A 135 10.41 7.56 11.88
C VAL A 135 10.53 6.37 12.81
N TYR A 136 9.48 6.15 13.59
CA TYR A 136 9.39 5.11 14.60
C TYR A 136 8.15 4.25 14.37
N ARG A 137 8.29 2.94 14.55
CA ARG A 137 7.17 2.00 14.50
C ARG A 137 7.26 1.05 15.68
N GLY A 138 6.22 1.03 16.52
CA GLY A 138 6.09 0.08 17.61
C GLY A 138 5.23 -1.10 17.18
N VAL A 139 5.58 -2.30 17.64
CA VAL A 139 4.82 -3.53 17.39
C VAL A 139 4.58 -4.24 18.72
N ARG A 140 3.33 -4.70 18.91
CA ARG A 140 2.89 -5.49 20.06
C ARG A 140 2.75 -6.96 19.70
N GLY A 141 3.11 -7.85 20.61
CA GLY A 141 2.97 -9.30 20.52
C GLY A 141 3.99 -9.99 19.60
N LEU A 142 4.80 -9.23 18.85
CA LEU A 142 5.81 -9.75 17.94
C LEU A 142 7.19 -9.21 18.30
N ARG A 143 8.14 -10.13 18.46
CA ARG A 143 9.57 -9.83 18.55
C ARG A 143 10.25 -10.21 17.24
N PHE A 144 10.67 -9.22 16.46
CA PHE A 144 11.39 -9.47 15.22
C PHE A 144 12.85 -9.82 15.49
N GLU A 145 13.39 -10.74 14.68
CA GLU A 145 14.81 -11.07 14.69
C GLU A 145 15.46 -10.67 13.36
N ALA A 146 16.57 -9.96 13.46
CA ALA A 146 17.39 -9.56 12.34
C ALA A 146 18.86 -9.51 12.80
N ARG A 147 19.79 -9.49 11.85
CA ARG A 147 21.22 -9.27 12.08
C ARG A 147 21.65 -7.98 11.41
N ARG A 148 22.63 -7.31 12.02
CA ARG A 148 23.26 -6.16 11.39
C ARG A 148 23.85 -6.56 10.04
N GLY A 149 23.57 -5.77 9.00
CA GLY A 149 23.96 -6.03 7.63
C GLY A 149 22.92 -6.80 6.80
N ASP A 150 21.86 -7.33 7.42
CA ASP A 150 20.76 -7.94 6.66
C ASP A 150 20.08 -6.90 5.78
N THR A 151 19.66 -7.32 4.58
CA THR A 151 18.73 -6.55 3.75
C THR A 151 17.33 -7.10 3.97
N VAL A 152 16.40 -6.22 4.34
CA VAL A 152 15.05 -6.59 4.77
C VAL A 152 14.01 -5.67 4.15
N ARG A 153 12.74 -6.08 4.27
CA ARG A 153 11.58 -5.34 3.80
C ARG A 153 10.38 -5.59 4.69
N PHE A 154 9.47 -4.62 4.80
CA PHE A 154 8.23 -4.84 5.56
C PHE A 154 7.23 -5.75 4.84
N GLY A 155 7.27 -5.81 3.49
CA GLY A 155 6.38 -6.65 2.68
C GLY A 155 4.91 -6.25 2.73
N ARG A 156 4.64 -5.02 3.13
CA ARG A 156 3.30 -4.42 3.24
C ARG A 156 3.47 -2.92 3.41
N PHE A 157 2.38 -2.20 3.32
CA PHE A 157 2.40 -0.80 3.71
C PHE A 157 2.65 -0.71 5.22
N ALA A 158 3.69 0.02 5.61
CA ALA A 158 4.09 0.13 7.00
C ALA A 158 3.85 1.56 7.50
N SER A 159 2.87 1.68 8.40
CA SER A 159 2.64 2.92 9.15
C SER A 159 3.75 3.11 10.18
N ALA A 160 4.37 4.29 10.16
CA ALA A 160 5.31 4.74 11.17
C ALA A 160 4.96 6.17 11.57
N SER A 161 5.46 6.64 12.72
CA SER A 161 5.23 8.00 13.20
C SER A 161 6.54 8.77 13.25
N LEU A 162 6.46 10.08 12.98
CA LEU A 162 7.57 11.01 13.27
C LEU A 162 7.88 11.08 14.77
N ARG A 163 6.94 10.69 15.64
CA ARG A 163 7.06 10.78 17.09
C ARG A 163 7.19 9.40 17.72
N LYS A 164 8.32 9.18 18.39
CA LYS A 164 8.60 7.93 19.13
C LYS A 164 7.51 7.61 20.14
N GLN A 165 6.99 8.61 20.85
CA GLN A 165 5.95 8.43 21.88
C GLN A 165 4.64 7.92 21.30
N ILE A 166 4.28 8.36 20.08
CA ILE A 166 3.10 7.85 19.38
C ILE A 166 3.33 6.40 18.96
N ALA A 167 4.49 6.10 18.36
CA ALA A 167 4.84 4.74 17.94
C ALA A 167 4.78 3.72 19.10
N GLN A 168 5.21 4.12 20.30
CA GLN A 168 5.16 3.26 21.50
C GLN A 168 3.74 2.87 21.94
N GLN A 169 2.70 3.64 21.56
CA GLN A 169 1.30 3.30 21.87
C GLN A 169 0.85 2.04 21.12
N PHE A 170 1.44 1.77 19.96
CA PHE A 170 1.16 0.59 19.14
C PHE A 170 1.89 -0.66 19.63
N GLY A 171 2.90 -0.52 20.49
CA GLY A 171 3.63 -1.61 21.11
C GLY A 171 5.10 -1.28 21.34
N THR A 172 5.74 -2.08 22.19
CA THR A 172 7.16 -1.93 22.54
C THR A 172 7.93 -3.25 22.54
N ASP A 173 7.29 -4.35 22.11
CA ASP A 173 7.94 -5.67 22.03
C ASP A 173 8.97 -5.68 20.89
N THR A 174 8.65 -5.03 19.78
CA THR A 174 9.64 -4.53 18.83
C THR A 174 9.44 -3.06 18.58
N MET A 175 10.52 -2.28 18.73
CA MET A 175 10.59 -0.91 18.24
C MET A 175 11.48 -0.87 17.00
N PHE A 176 10.98 -0.25 15.93
CA PHE A 176 11.77 0.08 14.76
C PHE A 176 12.11 1.57 14.78
N GLN A 177 13.37 1.89 14.53
CA GLN A 177 13.82 3.22 14.15
C GLN A 177 14.22 3.16 12.68
N VAL A 178 13.49 3.85 11.82
CA VAL A 178 13.59 3.70 10.37
C VAL A 178 13.98 5.02 9.74
N GLN A 179 15.05 5.02 8.95
CA GLN A 179 15.35 6.08 7.99
C GLN A 179 14.81 5.65 6.63
N THR A 180 13.60 6.10 6.29
CA THR A 180 12.89 5.80 5.02
C THR A 180 13.08 6.95 4.03
N CYS A 181 13.23 6.65 2.75
CA CYS A 181 13.29 7.60 1.63
C CYS A 181 12.14 7.40 0.62
N GLN A 182 11.37 6.32 0.74
CA GLN A 182 10.12 6.13 -0.03
C GLN A 182 8.86 6.45 0.77
N GLY A 183 8.97 6.53 2.10
CA GLY A 183 7.87 6.86 2.99
C GLY A 183 7.46 8.31 2.89
N VAL A 184 6.16 8.58 3.01
CA VAL A 184 5.59 9.93 2.87
C VAL A 184 4.75 10.28 4.08
N ASN A 185 4.89 11.51 4.58
CA ASN A 185 3.99 12.05 5.59
C ASN A 185 2.57 12.24 5.02
N ILE A 186 1.62 11.47 5.55
CA ILE A 186 0.22 11.44 5.13
C ILE A 186 -0.73 12.04 6.17
N ARG A 187 -0.23 12.79 7.16
CA ARG A 187 -1.03 13.43 8.22
C ARG A 187 -2.27 14.17 7.71
N GLU A 188 -2.15 14.85 6.57
CA GLU A 188 -3.23 15.62 5.95
C GLU A 188 -4.36 14.75 5.39
N PHE A 189 -4.06 13.49 5.05
CA PHE A 189 -4.99 12.53 4.45
C PHE A 189 -5.46 11.46 5.43
N SER A 190 -4.79 11.35 6.59
CA SER A 190 -5.10 10.36 7.61
C SER A 190 -6.43 10.63 8.31
N SER A 191 -7.13 9.55 8.65
CA SER A 191 -8.31 9.54 9.48
C SER A 191 -8.00 9.91 10.95
N ASN A 192 -6.72 9.78 11.36
CA ASN A 192 -6.20 10.21 12.66
C ASN A 192 -4.93 11.07 12.51
N PRO A 193 -5.05 12.37 12.21
CA PRO A 193 -3.91 13.26 12.00
C PRO A 193 -2.95 13.39 13.20
N SER A 194 -3.40 13.03 14.40
CA SER A 194 -2.60 13.09 15.63
C SER A 194 -1.45 12.08 15.66
N GLU A 195 -1.50 11.04 14.82
CA GLU A 195 -0.47 10.00 14.74
C GLU A 195 0.80 10.46 14.01
N GLU A 196 0.76 11.59 13.30
CA GLU A 196 1.86 12.10 12.48
C GLU A 196 2.46 11.02 11.57
N GLU A 197 1.54 10.31 10.90
CA GLU A 197 1.83 9.09 10.17
C GLU A 197 2.67 9.37 8.90
N VAL A 198 3.75 8.61 8.78
CA VAL A 198 4.52 8.41 7.56
C VAL A 198 4.23 7.00 7.08
N LEU A 199 3.68 6.90 5.87
CA LEU A 199 3.34 5.63 5.25
C LEU A 199 4.48 5.18 4.34
N ILE A 200 5.04 4.01 4.64
CA ILE A 200 6.15 3.38 3.90
C ILE A 200 5.57 2.35 2.92
N PRO A 201 5.91 2.39 1.63
CA PRO A 201 5.40 1.43 0.65
C PRO A 201 6.04 0.04 0.80
N PRO A 202 5.39 -1.02 0.30
CA PRO A 202 5.83 -2.41 0.49
C PRO A 202 7.14 -2.75 -0.22
N PHE A 203 7.59 -1.95 -1.18
CA PHE A 203 8.77 -2.21 -2.03
C PHE A 203 10.06 -1.56 -1.53
N GLU A 204 10.04 -0.72 -0.49
CA GLU A 204 11.25 -0.10 0.03
C GLU A 204 12.12 -1.13 0.78
N THR A 205 13.39 -1.25 0.39
CA THR A 205 14.34 -2.14 1.06
C THR A 205 15.15 -1.39 2.10
N PHE A 206 15.53 -2.09 3.16
CA PHE A 206 16.30 -1.53 4.26
C PHE A 206 17.50 -2.38 4.58
N GLU A 207 18.63 -1.73 4.87
CA GLU A 207 19.75 -2.34 5.57
C GLU A 207 19.50 -2.26 7.08
N VAL A 208 19.70 -3.37 7.78
CA VAL A 208 19.69 -3.40 9.24
C VAL A 208 21.00 -2.84 9.77
N THR A 209 20.97 -1.61 10.29
CA THR A 209 22.20 -0.93 10.74
C THR A 209 22.60 -1.30 12.16
N ASP A 210 21.63 -1.66 12.99
CA ASP A 210 21.86 -2.04 14.38
C ASP A 210 20.67 -2.83 14.96
N VAL A 211 20.95 -3.71 15.92
CA VAL A 211 19.95 -4.51 16.62
C VAL A 211 20.34 -4.60 18.09
N THR A 212 19.49 -4.07 18.97
CA THR A 212 19.65 -4.20 20.42
C THR A 212 18.50 -4.97 21.03
N ARG A 213 18.78 -5.72 22.10
CA ARG A 213 17.81 -6.51 22.84
C ARG A 213 17.86 -6.15 24.31
N GLU A 214 16.69 -6.00 24.93
CA GLU A 214 16.54 -5.77 26.37
C GLU A 214 15.42 -6.69 26.88
N GLY A 215 15.81 -7.81 27.51
CA GLY A 215 14.87 -8.88 27.85
C GLY A 215 14.13 -9.39 26.62
N ASP A 216 12.80 -9.37 26.67
CA ASP A 216 11.92 -9.77 25.57
C ASP A 216 11.60 -8.64 24.57
N ARG A 217 12.28 -7.50 24.65
CA ARG A 217 12.12 -6.39 23.71
C ARG A 217 13.28 -6.29 22.73
N ALA A 218 12.98 -5.88 21.50
CA ALA A 218 13.97 -5.59 20.47
C ALA A 218 13.86 -4.15 19.98
N LEU A 219 15.00 -3.50 19.75
CA LEU A 219 15.11 -2.28 18.97
C LEU A 219 15.91 -2.58 17.70
N ILE A 220 15.29 -2.35 16.55
CA ILE A 220 15.90 -2.60 15.23
C ILE A 220 16.02 -1.27 14.51
N GLN A 221 17.23 -0.93 14.09
CA GLN A 221 17.51 0.27 13.31
C GLN A 221 17.64 -0.08 11.83
N LEU A 222 16.88 0.61 11.00
CA LEU A 222 16.76 0.36 9.56
C LEU A 222 17.14 1.63 8.79
N ARG A 223 17.93 1.46 7.72
CA ARG A 223 18.26 2.54 6.78
C ARG A 223 17.86 2.14 5.38
N SER A 224 17.10 2.99 4.70
CA SER A 224 16.71 2.80 3.29
C SER A 224 17.92 2.46 2.44
N SER A 225 17.85 1.34 1.74
CA SER A 225 18.91 0.84 0.86
C SER A 225 18.51 0.79 -0.61
N GLY A 226 17.23 1.02 -0.94
CA GLY A 226 16.73 1.02 -2.31
C GLY A 226 15.26 0.62 -2.42
N THR A 227 14.88 0.11 -3.59
CA THR A 227 13.56 -0.48 -3.84
C THR A 227 13.70 -1.83 -4.52
N PHE A 228 12.72 -2.70 -4.28
CA PHE A 228 12.63 -4.02 -4.88
C PHE A 228 11.17 -4.42 -5.08
N SER A 229 10.85 -4.93 -6.28
CA SER A 229 9.56 -5.52 -6.58
C SER A 229 9.73 -6.82 -7.36
N ARG A 230 8.98 -7.85 -6.96
CA ARG A 230 8.82 -9.07 -7.76
C ARG A 230 7.78 -8.88 -8.86
N TYR A 231 6.78 -8.04 -8.59
CA TYR A 231 5.64 -7.81 -9.46
C TYR A 231 5.77 -6.47 -10.17
N SER A 232 5.26 -6.42 -11.40
CA SER A 232 5.24 -5.20 -12.22
C SER A 232 4.03 -5.23 -13.14
N CYS A 233 3.12 -4.30 -12.92
CA CYS A 233 1.86 -4.15 -13.65
C CYS A 233 1.02 -5.45 -13.68
N GLU A 234 1.01 -6.21 -12.58
CA GLU A 234 0.55 -7.61 -12.56
C GLU A 234 -0.92 -7.74 -12.96
N TRP A 235 -1.78 -6.82 -12.52
CA TRP A 235 -3.19 -6.86 -12.89
C TRP A 235 -3.39 -6.76 -14.41
N LEU A 236 -2.70 -5.83 -15.07
CA LEU A 236 -2.82 -5.67 -16.53
C LEU A 236 -2.33 -6.92 -17.26
N ARG A 237 -1.28 -7.58 -16.75
CA ARG A 237 -0.75 -8.82 -17.32
C ARG A 237 -1.75 -9.98 -17.19
N ASP A 238 -2.45 -10.08 -16.06
CA ASP A 238 -3.51 -11.08 -15.89
C ASP A 238 -4.68 -10.82 -16.85
N GLN A 239 -5.05 -9.56 -17.06
CA GLN A 239 -6.09 -9.20 -18.02
C GLN A 239 -5.69 -9.50 -19.48
N LEU A 240 -4.41 -9.26 -19.83
CA LEU A 240 -3.79 -9.58 -21.11
C LEU A 240 -3.76 -11.08 -21.39
N SER A 241 -3.51 -11.89 -20.37
CA SER A 241 -3.31 -13.34 -20.51
C SER A 241 -4.61 -14.14 -20.49
N GLY A 242 -5.72 -13.50 -20.09
CA GLY A 242 -6.99 -14.18 -19.80
C GLY A 242 -8.10 -14.02 -20.85
N ASP A 243 -7.87 -13.39 -22.01
CA ASP A 243 -8.93 -13.00 -22.98
C ASP A 243 -10.10 -12.24 -22.29
N ARG A 244 -9.83 -11.51 -21.20
CA ARG A 244 -10.87 -10.88 -20.35
C ARG A 244 -10.93 -9.36 -20.44
N LEU A 245 -10.08 -8.74 -21.25
CA LEU A 245 -10.14 -7.30 -21.46
C LEU A 245 -10.68 -6.97 -22.86
N CYS A 246 -12.00 -6.82 -22.94
CA CYS A 246 -12.61 -6.04 -24.02
C CYS A 246 -13.03 -4.70 -23.43
N VAL A 247 -12.27 -3.67 -23.77
CA VAL A 247 -12.60 -2.28 -23.47
C VAL A 247 -13.21 -1.69 -24.73
N LEU A 248 -14.51 -1.39 -24.71
CA LEU A 248 -15.17 -0.70 -25.82
C LEU A 248 -14.94 0.80 -25.67
N SER A 249 -14.36 1.43 -26.70
CA SER A 249 -14.43 2.88 -26.84
C SER A 249 -15.86 3.30 -27.22
N ALA A 250 -16.24 4.55 -26.97
CA ALA A 250 -17.54 5.09 -27.38
C ALA A 250 -17.81 4.98 -28.90
N GLY A 251 -16.79 4.68 -29.71
CA GLY A 251 -16.89 4.41 -31.15
C GLY A 251 -17.06 2.94 -31.54
N GLY A 252 -17.23 2.01 -30.57
CA GLY A 252 -17.43 0.59 -30.83
C GLY A 252 -16.16 -0.21 -31.14
N THR A 253 -14.97 0.40 -31.01
CA THR A 253 -13.69 -0.30 -31.21
C THR A 253 -13.33 -1.09 -29.95
N ILE A 254 -13.09 -2.39 -30.11
CA ILE A 254 -12.53 -3.24 -29.05
C ILE A 254 -11.05 -2.86 -28.91
N LEU A 255 -10.70 -2.24 -27.78
CA LEU A 255 -9.30 -2.03 -27.42
C LEU A 255 -8.75 -3.31 -26.82
N THR A 256 -7.90 -3.98 -27.59
CA THR A 256 -7.03 -5.03 -27.03
C THR A 256 -6.08 -4.42 -26.01
N PRO A 257 -5.65 -5.16 -25.00
CA PRO A 257 -4.78 -4.60 -23.98
C PRO A 257 -3.38 -4.17 -24.47
N LEU A 258 -2.97 -4.52 -25.70
CA LEU A 258 -1.82 -3.91 -26.39
C LEU A 258 -2.04 -2.41 -26.71
N ASN A 259 -3.29 -2.02 -27.02
CA ASN A 259 -3.70 -0.64 -27.31
C ASN A 259 -3.83 0.21 -26.04
N LEU A 260 -3.83 -0.39 -24.84
CA LEU A 260 -3.82 0.36 -23.57
C LEU A 260 -2.40 0.69 -23.10
N LEU A 261 -1.40 -0.04 -23.60
CA LEU A 261 0.02 0.27 -23.39
C LEU A 261 0.52 1.34 -24.38
N TYR A 262 -0.11 1.43 -25.55
CA TYR A 262 0.12 2.46 -26.57
C TYR A 262 -1.23 2.93 -27.15
N PRO A 263 -1.91 3.91 -26.51
CA PRO A 263 -3.19 4.38 -27.01
C PRO A 263 -3.02 5.09 -28.35
N PRO A 264 -3.85 4.79 -29.39
CA PRO A 264 -4.02 5.72 -30.51
C PRO A 264 -4.58 7.06 -29.99
N ASP A 265 -4.46 8.14 -30.75
CA ASP A 265 -4.96 9.48 -30.39
C ASP A 265 -6.50 9.47 -30.20
N ILE A 266 -6.94 9.04 -29.01
CA ILE A 266 -8.33 9.04 -28.58
C ILE A 266 -8.56 10.34 -27.79
N PRO A 267 -9.60 11.13 -28.12
CA PRO A 267 -9.90 12.36 -27.41
C PRO A 267 -9.98 12.14 -25.89
N HIS A 268 -9.34 13.03 -25.13
CA HIS A 268 -9.43 13.03 -23.68
C HIS A 268 -10.90 13.08 -23.23
N GLY A 269 -11.29 12.19 -22.31
CA GLY A 269 -12.65 12.13 -21.76
C GLY A 269 -13.57 11.07 -22.38
N THR A 270 -13.06 10.23 -23.29
CA THR A 270 -13.87 9.14 -23.88
C THR A 270 -14.13 8.05 -22.81
N PRO A 271 -15.40 7.72 -22.50
CA PRO A 271 -15.71 6.68 -21.52
C PRO A 271 -15.39 5.28 -22.08
N TYR A 272 -14.88 4.42 -21.20
CA TYR A 272 -14.54 3.03 -21.49
C TYR A 272 -15.50 2.10 -20.76
N PHE A 273 -16.07 1.14 -21.48
CA PHE A 273 -17.01 0.18 -20.91
C PHE A 273 -16.39 -1.23 -20.89
N PRO A 274 -16.45 -1.95 -19.75
CA PRO A 274 -16.12 -3.37 -19.71
C PRO A 274 -17.20 -4.18 -20.45
N CYS A 275 -16.80 -5.19 -21.22
CA CYS A 275 -17.77 -6.15 -21.74
C CYS A 275 -18.44 -6.91 -20.59
N GLN A 276 -19.77 -6.84 -20.54
CA GLN A 276 -20.58 -7.74 -19.72
C GLN A 276 -20.57 -9.15 -20.35
N PRO A 277 -20.69 -10.21 -19.53
CA PRO A 277 -20.73 -11.59 -20.00
C PRO A 277 -21.91 -11.89 -20.93
#